data_AF-A0A0A2BR62-F1
#
_entry.id   AF-A0A0A2BR62-F1
#
_cell.length_a   1.000
_cell.length_b   1.000
_cell.length_c   1.000
_cell.angle_alpha   90.00
_cell.angle_beta   90.00
_cell.angle_gamma   90.00
#
_symmetry.space_group_name_H-M   'P 1'
#
loop_
_entity.id
_entity.type
_entity.pdbx_description
1 polymer ?
#
loop_
_entity_poly.entity_id
_entity_poly.type
_entity_poly.pdbx_seq_one_letter_code
_entity_poly.pdbx_strand_id
1 'polypeptide(L)'
;MINSSSIKDKQTLNKWTLRLQSEHPELKDLINMSEEEKLKLDKEVGSIYTNLLTVKCKEESKKAITYEGWDKMVGAFAIFGNASSRVITNHPNVRKTANGFSRYVDMTKLDLMD
;
A
#
# COMPACT_ATOMS: atom_id res chain seq x y z
N MET A 1 2.70 -14.06 -1.20
CA MET A 1 1.99 -12.96 -0.46
C MET A 1 0.82 -12.36 -1.24
N ILE A 2 1.00 -11.91 -2.49
CA ILE A 2 -0.07 -11.25 -3.28
C ILE A 2 -1.34 -12.12 -3.38
N ASN A 3 -1.18 -13.37 -3.78
CA ASN A 3 -2.31 -14.29 -3.98
C ASN A 3 -2.85 -14.87 -2.66
N SER A 4 -2.03 -14.94 -1.62
CA SER A 4 -2.38 -15.54 -0.33
C SER A 4 -3.04 -14.57 0.66
N SER A 5 -2.95 -13.26 0.38
CA SER A 5 -3.57 -12.20 1.19
C SER A 5 -5.03 -11.97 0.78
N SER A 6 -5.88 -11.71 1.76
CA SER A 6 -7.28 -11.35 1.54
C SER A 6 -7.41 -9.93 0.98
N ILE A 7 -8.59 -9.56 0.45
CA ILE A 7 -8.89 -8.17 0.08
C ILE A 7 -8.79 -7.25 1.31
N LYS A 8 -9.27 -7.72 2.47
CA LYS A 8 -9.17 -6.99 3.74
C LYS A 8 -7.71 -6.75 4.13
N ASP A 9 -6.85 -7.76 4.01
CA ASP A 9 -5.41 -7.63 4.32
C ASP A 9 -4.78 -6.52 3.46
N LYS A 10 -5.08 -6.50 2.16
CA LYS A 10 -4.60 -5.49 1.21
C LYS A 10 -5.14 -4.09 1.57
N GLN A 11 -6.40 -3.98 1.96
CA GLN A 11 -7.00 -2.70 2.38
C GLN A 11 -6.39 -2.17 3.69
N THR A 12 -6.18 -3.05 4.68
CA THR A 12 -5.50 -2.69 5.93
C THR A 12 -4.08 -2.21 5.68
N LEU A 13 -3.32 -2.90 4.82
CA LEU A 13 -1.98 -2.47 4.44
C LEU A 13 -1.98 -1.08 3.77
N ASN A 14 -2.95 -0.80 2.89
CA ASN A 14 -3.07 0.53 2.27
C ASN A 14 -3.35 1.64 3.28
N LYS A 15 -4.28 1.40 4.22
CA LYS A 15 -4.56 2.37 5.30
C LYS A 15 -3.31 2.67 6.11
N TRP A 16 -2.52 1.64 6.40
CA TRP A 16 -1.26 1.78 7.11
C TRP A 16 -0.22 2.58 6.31
N THR A 17 -0.09 2.34 5.00
CA THR A 17 0.79 3.14 4.14
C THR A 17 0.38 4.61 4.08
N LEU A 18 -0.92 4.90 3.96
CA LEU A 18 -1.43 6.29 3.99
C LEU A 18 -1.10 6.96 5.33
N ARG A 19 -1.31 6.25 6.45
CA ARG A 19 -0.92 6.72 7.79
C ARG A 19 0.57 7.02 7.88
N LEU A 20 1.44 6.16 7.33
CA LEU A 20 2.88 6.42 7.31
C LEU A 20 3.21 7.68 6.52
N GLN A 21 2.57 7.88 5.37
CA GLN A 21 2.74 9.08 4.54
C GLN A 21 2.31 10.34 5.27
N SER A 22 1.25 10.29 6.10
CA SER A 22 0.83 11.45 6.90
C SER A 22 1.81 11.86 7.99
N GLU A 23 2.81 11.04 8.34
CA GLU A 23 3.87 11.48 9.25
C GLU A 23 4.84 12.46 8.55
N HIS A 24 4.77 12.61 7.21
CA HIS A 24 5.51 13.65 6.49
C HIS A 24 4.93 15.05 6.77
N PRO A 25 5.76 16.08 7.07
CA PRO A 25 5.27 17.41 7.45
C PRO A 25 4.30 18.07 6.47
N GLU A 26 4.46 17.82 5.17
CA GLU A 26 3.57 18.35 4.12
C GLU A 26 2.20 17.66 4.05
N LEU A 27 2.09 16.46 4.62
CA LEU A 27 0.88 15.63 4.55
C LEU A 27 0.20 15.47 5.92
N LYS A 28 0.81 16.00 6.99
CA LYS A 28 0.34 15.83 8.38
C LYS A 28 -1.09 16.29 8.62
N ASP A 29 -1.55 17.29 7.85
CA ASP A 29 -2.89 17.86 8.01
C ASP A 29 -3.95 17.08 7.20
N LEU A 30 -3.55 16.07 6.42
CA LEU A 30 -4.46 15.29 5.57
C LEU A 30 -5.10 14.09 6.28
N ILE A 31 -4.50 13.59 7.36
CA ILE A 31 -4.99 12.43 8.10
C ILE A 31 -4.99 12.77 9.59
N ASN A 32 -6.19 12.78 10.19
CA ASN A 32 -6.33 12.88 11.63
C ASN A 32 -6.60 11.49 12.21
N MET A 33 -5.61 10.93 12.89
CA MET A 33 -5.68 9.61 13.51
C MET A 33 -5.09 9.69 14.92
N SER A 34 -5.82 9.20 15.91
CA SER A 34 -5.35 9.13 17.30
C SER A 34 -4.20 8.12 17.44
N GLU A 35 -3.40 8.27 18.50
CA GLU A 35 -2.32 7.33 18.80
C GLU A 35 -2.82 5.89 19.04
N GLU A 36 -4.03 5.73 19.59
CA GLU A 36 -4.66 4.42 19.76
C GLU A 36 -4.99 3.77 18.41
N GLU A 37 -5.54 4.53 17.47
CA GLU A 37 -5.85 4.04 16.11
C GLU A 37 -4.58 3.68 15.35
N LYS A 38 -3.51 4.49 15.47
CA LYS A 38 -2.20 4.20 14.89
C LYS A 38 -1.64 2.88 15.43
N LEU A 39 -1.64 2.71 16.76
CA LEU A 39 -1.14 1.49 17.41
C LEU A 39 -1.96 0.26 17.01
N LYS A 40 -3.29 0.41 16.92
CA LYS A 40 -4.17 -0.67 16.46
C LYS A 40 -3.82 -1.09 15.03
N LEU A 41 -3.63 -0.12 14.14
CA LEU A 41 -3.30 -0.36 12.74
C LEU A 41 -1.93 -1.04 12.59
N ASP A 42 -0.92 -0.62 13.36
CA ASP A 42 0.39 -1.26 13.39
C ASP A 42 0.30 -2.74 13.83
N LYS A 43 -0.49 -3.04 14.87
CA LYS A 43 -0.74 -4.41 15.33
C LYS A 43 -1.44 -5.26 14.27
N GLU A 44 -2.44 -4.71 13.59
CA GLU A 44 -3.16 -5.40 12.51
C GLU A 44 -2.22 -5.77 11.35
N VAL A 45 -1.38 -4.85 10.91
CA VAL A 45 -0.39 -5.10 9.84
C VAL A 45 0.68 -6.10 10.27
N GLY A 46 1.21 -5.99 11.49
CA GLY A 46 2.15 -6.97 12.03
C GLY A 46 1.59 -8.39 12.06
N SER A 47 0.31 -8.53 12.44
CA SER A 47 -0.41 -9.81 12.42
C SER A 47 -0.59 -10.37 11.01
N ILE A 48 -0.93 -9.51 10.03
CA ILE A 48 -1.04 -9.90 8.61
C ILE A 48 0.29 -10.47 8.10
N TYR A 49 1.41 -9.77 8.31
CA TYR A 49 2.72 -10.26 7.87
C TYR A 49 3.10 -11.54 8.59
N THR A 50 2.90 -11.63 9.90
CA THR A 50 3.17 -12.85 10.67
C THR A 50 2.41 -14.05 10.10
N ASN A 51 1.11 -13.90 9.86
CA ASN A 51 0.28 -14.97 9.30
C ASN A 51 0.69 -15.34 7.87
N LEU A 52 1.00 -14.35 7.03
CA LEU A 52 1.47 -14.60 5.66
C LEU A 52 2.78 -15.38 5.67
N LEU A 53 3.75 -14.98 6.49
CA LEU A 53 5.09 -15.56 6.48
C LEU A 53 5.17 -16.92 7.17
N THR A 54 4.38 -17.13 8.22
CA THR A 54 4.49 -18.34 9.06
C THR A 54 3.47 -19.41 8.71
N VAL A 55 2.36 -19.03 8.06
CA VAL A 55 1.25 -19.94 7.74
C VAL A 55 0.99 -19.99 6.24
N LYS A 56 0.55 -18.89 5.64
CA LYS A 56 0.01 -18.91 4.27
C LYS A 56 1.04 -18.98 3.14
N CYS A 57 2.27 -18.55 3.41
CA CYS A 57 3.41 -18.56 2.49
C CYS A 57 4.65 -19.16 3.17
N LYS A 58 4.45 -20.12 4.08
CA LYS A 58 5.50 -20.62 4.97
C LYS A 58 6.71 -21.16 4.22
N GLU A 59 6.47 -22.01 3.23
CA GLU A 59 7.55 -22.69 2.51
C GLU A 59 8.27 -21.75 1.55
N GLU A 60 7.54 -20.84 0.89
CA GLU A 60 8.12 -19.78 0.08
C GLU A 60 8.96 -18.83 0.93
N SER A 61 8.45 -18.44 2.11
CA SER A 61 9.15 -17.53 3.02
C SER A 61 10.40 -18.16 3.59
N LYS A 62 10.35 -19.44 4.00
CA LYS A 62 11.54 -20.18 4.43
C LYS A 62 12.59 -20.23 3.33
N LYS A 63 12.19 -20.58 2.11
CA LYS A 63 13.13 -20.65 0.97
C LYS A 63 13.76 -19.29 0.70
N ALA A 64 12.95 -18.25 0.58
CA ALA A 64 13.43 -16.88 0.35
C ALA A 64 14.40 -16.44 1.45
N ILE A 65 14.06 -16.62 2.74
CA ILE A 65 14.95 -16.24 3.83
C ILE A 65 16.24 -17.06 3.84
N THR A 66 16.17 -18.38 3.58
CA THR A 66 17.34 -19.27 3.61
C THR A 66 18.31 -18.99 2.47
N TYR A 67 17.80 -18.75 1.25
CA TYR A 67 18.63 -18.63 0.05
C TYR A 67 18.93 -17.18 -0.34
N GLU A 68 18.03 -16.24 -0.02
CA GLU A 68 18.10 -14.85 -0.48
C GLU A 68 18.32 -13.86 0.67
N GLY A 69 18.10 -14.28 1.92
CA GLY A 69 18.25 -13.45 3.12
C GLY A 69 17.08 -12.48 3.37
N TRP A 70 17.14 -11.81 4.53
CA TRP A 70 16.09 -10.88 4.95
C TRP A 70 15.99 -9.61 4.10
N ASP A 71 17.09 -9.15 3.51
CA ASP A 71 17.06 -7.94 2.67
C ASP A 71 16.21 -8.14 1.41
N LYS A 72 16.22 -9.34 0.84
CA LYS A 72 15.37 -9.67 -0.32
C LYS A 72 13.89 -9.80 0.05
N MET A 73 13.60 -10.20 1.30
CA MET A 73 12.24 -10.17 1.84
C MET A 73 11.66 -8.75 1.90
N VAL A 74 12.48 -7.73 2.18
CA VAL A 74 12.04 -6.32 2.14
C VAL A 74 11.57 -5.93 0.73
N GLY A 75 12.29 -6.37 -0.31
CA GLY A 75 11.86 -6.18 -1.70
C GLY A 75 10.52 -6.84 -2.00
N ALA A 76 10.29 -8.06 -1.50
CA ALA A 76 9.01 -8.75 -1.64
C ALA A 76 7.85 -8.00 -0.94
N PHE A 77 8.12 -7.34 0.20
CA PHE A 77 7.14 -6.47 0.86
C PHE A 77 6.80 -5.24 0.04
N ALA A 78 7.78 -4.59 -0.58
CA ALA A 78 7.54 -3.45 -1.47
C ALA A 78 6.66 -3.84 -2.67
N ILE A 79 6.95 -4.99 -3.30
CA ILE A 79 6.13 -5.54 -4.38
C ILE A 79 4.70 -5.85 -3.88
N PHE A 80 4.56 -6.44 -2.70
CA PHE A 80 3.26 -6.72 -2.10
C PHE A 80 2.47 -5.43 -1.80
N GLY A 81 3.13 -4.38 -1.30
CA GLY A 81 2.55 -3.06 -1.11
C GLY A 81 2.03 -2.46 -2.42
N ASN A 82 2.85 -2.49 -3.47
CA ASN A 82 2.46 -2.01 -4.81
C ASN A 82 1.30 -2.81 -5.43
N ALA A 83 1.26 -4.12 -5.22
CA ALA A 83 0.14 -4.93 -5.66
C ALA A 83 -1.14 -4.63 -4.86
N SER A 84 -0.98 -4.37 -3.56
CA SER A 84 -2.09 -4.04 -2.67
C SER A 84 -2.69 -2.67 -2.98
N SER A 85 -1.87 -1.68 -3.36
CA SER A 85 -2.36 -0.32 -3.70
C SER A 85 -3.33 -0.31 -4.87
N ARG A 86 -3.18 -1.24 -5.82
CA ARG A 86 -4.10 -1.42 -6.94
C ARG A 86 -5.54 -1.68 -6.50
N VAL A 87 -5.76 -2.27 -5.33
CA VAL A 87 -7.12 -2.49 -4.78
C VAL A 87 -7.83 -1.17 -4.51
N ILE A 88 -7.09 -0.17 -4.02
CA ILE A 88 -7.65 1.16 -3.71
C ILE A 88 -7.73 2.00 -4.98
N THR A 89 -6.66 2.05 -5.78
CA THR A 89 -6.61 2.92 -6.97
C THR A 89 -7.60 2.50 -8.06
N ASN A 90 -7.94 1.21 -8.14
CA ASN A 90 -8.93 0.71 -9.09
C ASN A 90 -10.38 0.91 -8.61
N HIS A 91 -10.60 1.37 -7.37
CA HIS A 91 -11.94 1.64 -6.88
C HIS A 91 -12.62 2.72 -7.75
N PRO A 92 -13.88 2.54 -8.19
CA PRO A 92 -14.55 3.47 -9.10
C PRO A 92 -14.54 4.92 -8.63
N ASN A 93 -14.77 5.16 -7.33
CA ASN A 93 -14.74 6.51 -6.76
C ASN A 93 -13.35 7.15 -6.86
N VAL A 94 -12.27 6.38 -6.67
CA VAL A 94 -10.90 6.90 -6.76
C VAL A 94 -10.59 7.26 -8.20
N ARG A 95 -10.90 6.37 -9.16
CA ARG A 95 -10.72 6.65 -10.59
C ARG A 95 -11.51 7.87 -11.06
N LYS A 96 -12.75 8.03 -10.60
CA LYS A 96 -13.59 9.19 -10.92
C LYS A 96 -12.96 10.49 -10.42
N THR A 97 -12.47 10.50 -9.17
CA THR A 97 -11.83 11.68 -8.58
C THR A 97 -10.47 11.98 -9.20
N ALA A 98 -9.70 10.95 -9.57
CA ALA A 98 -8.35 11.10 -10.13
C ALA A 98 -8.33 11.91 -11.43
N ASN A 99 -9.39 11.89 -12.23
CA ASN A 99 -9.49 12.70 -13.45
C ASN A 99 -9.83 14.17 -13.18
N GLY A 100 -10.07 14.56 -11.92
CA GLY A 100 -10.50 15.90 -11.56
C GLY A 100 -9.52 17.01 -11.96
N PHE A 101 -8.22 16.71 -12.06
CA PHE A 101 -7.21 17.69 -12.47
C PHE A 101 -7.28 18.07 -13.95
N SER A 102 -7.86 17.22 -14.81
CA SER A 102 -7.85 17.42 -16.26
C SER A 102 -8.50 18.74 -16.68
N ARG A 103 -9.48 19.22 -15.90
CA ARG A 103 -10.15 20.52 -16.12
C ARG A 103 -9.23 21.74 -15.94
N TYR A 104 -8.06 21.56 -15.36
CA TYR A 104 -7.04 22.60 -15.16
C TYR A 104 -5.83 22.42 -16.08
N VAL A 105 -5.84 21.41 -16.93
CA VAL A 105 -4.79 21.19 -17.91
C VAL A 105 -5.02 22.13 -19.10
N ASP A 106 -3.99 22.86 -19.47
CA ASP A 106 -3.99 23.74 -20.64
C ASP A 106 -3.91 22.88 -21.91
N MET A 107 -5.08 22.48 -22.41
CA MET A 107 -5.19 21.66 -23.61
C MET A 107 -4.59 22.36 -24.83
N THR A 108 -4.70 23.69 -24.91
CA THR A 108 -4.11 24.46 -26.01
C THR A 108 -2.60 24.32 -26.06
N LYS A 109 -1.91 24.26 -24.92
CA LYS A 109 -0.46 23.96 -24.89
C LYS A 109 -0.14 22.52 -25.23
N LEU A 110 -0.98 21.56 -24.86
CA LEU A 110 -0.78 20.15 -25.22
C LEU A 110 -0.98 19.92 -26.72
N ASP A 111 -1.99 20.55 -27.33
CA ASP A 111 -2.26 20.47 -28.77
C ASP A 111 -1.13 21.08 -29.63
N LEU A 112 -0.27 21.92 -29.04
CA LEU A 112 0.93 22.48 -29.67
C LEU A 112 2.18 21.59 -29.54
N MET A 113 2.05 20.42 -28.88
CA MET A 113 3.14 19.43 -28.75
C MET A 113 3.09 18.34 -29.83
N ASP A 114 2.13 18.41 -30.75
CA ASP A 114 2.05 17.62 -32.00
C ASP A 114 2.85 18.29 -33.13
#